data_AF-A0A968N916-F1
#
_entry.id   AF-A0A968N916-F1
#
_cell.length_a   1.000
_cell.length_b   1.000
_cell.length_c   1.000
_cell.angle_alpha   90.00
_cell.angle_beta   90.00
_cell.angle_gamma   90.00
#
_symmetry.space_group_name_H-M   'P 1'
#
loop_
_entity.id
_entity.type
_entity.pdbx_description
1 polymer ?
#
loop_
_entity_poly.entity_id
_entity_poly.type
_entity_poly.pdbx_seq_one_letter_code
_entity_poly.pdbx_strand_id
1 'polypeptide(L)' 'MTAAERLYQLIQTLPEEQITEVLHFAEFLHQKQLTTIAPAPAIPPGTLTGLRGIARQPGDTRSDEELQADYTDYLTQKY' A
#
# COMPACT_ATOMS: atom_id res chain seq x y z
N MET A 1 9.44 -7.90 35.50
CA MET A 1 9.54 -8.37 34.11
C MET A 1 8.34 -7.86 33.34
N THR A 2 8.44 -6.61 32.91
CA THR A 2 7.49 -5.98 31.99
C THR A 2 7.75 -6.44 30.55
N ALA A 3 6.78 -6.25 29.66
CA ALA A 3 6.96 -6.56 28.24
C ALA A 3 8.12 -5.76 27.61
N ALA A 4 8.31 -4.51 28.05
CA ALA A 4 9.40 -3.65 27.61
C ALA A 4 10.78 -4.18 28.04
N GLU A 5 10.90 -4.67 29.27
CA GLU A 5 12.15 -5.27 29.78
C GLU A 5 12.54 -6.53 28.99
N ARG A 6 11.57 -7.38 28.63
CA ARG A 6 11.83 -8.57 27.83
C ARG A 6 12.25 -8.23 26.40
N LEU A 7 11.60 -7.24 25.78
CA LEU A 7 12.00 -6.76 24.45
C LEU A 7 13.43 -6.22 24.45
N TYR A 8 13.78 -5.44 25.47
CA TYR A 8 15.13 -4.88 25.61
C TYR A 8 16.21 -5.98 25.72
N GLN A 9 15.96 -7.02 26.51
CA GLN A 9 16.86 -8.16 26.61
C GLN A 9 16.97 -8.93 25.29
N LEU A 10 15.86 -9.10 24.56
CA LEU A 10 15.85 -9.79 23.27
C LEU A 10 16.68 -9.03 22.23
N ILE A 11 16.48 -7.71 22.12
CA ILE A 11 17.19 -6.84 21.17
C ILE A 11 18.70 -6.84 21.42
N GLN A 12 19.15 -6.94 22.66
CA GLN A 12 20.57 -7.02 23.00
C GLN A 12 21.26 -8.31 22.52
N THR A 13 20.50 -9.38 22.27
CA THR A 13 21.04 -10.68 21.84
C THR A 13 20.94 -10.93 20.34
N LEU A 14 20.24 -10.05 19.61
CA LEU A 14 19.94 -10.23 18.20
C LEU A 14 21.08 -9.67 17.31
N PRO A 15 21.35 -10.30 16.15
CA PRO A 15 22.23 -9.74 15.14
C PRO A 15 21.56 -8.52 14.46
N GLU A 16 22.39 -7.64 13.91
CA GLU A 16 21.99 -6.33 13.36
C GLU A 16 20.91 -6.41 12.26
N GLU A 17 20.97 -7.46 11.46
CA GLU A 17 19.97 -7.78 10.42
C GLU A 17 18.56 -7.93 11.01
N GLN A 18 18.44 -8.64 12.14
CA GLN A 18 17.15 -8.89 12.78
C GLN A 18 16.64 -7.67 13.58
N ILE A 19 17.54 -6.81 14.06
CA ILE A 19 17.18 -5.55 14.72
C ILE A 19 16.46 -4.61 13.75
N THR A 20 16.88 -4.61 12.49
CA THR A 20 16.27 -3.81 11.43
C THR A 20 14.82 -4.24 11.17
N GLU A 21 14.55 -5.55 11.16
CA GLU A 21 13.18 -6.07 11.06
C GLU A 21 12.29 -5.68 12.25
N VAL A 22 12.84 -5.71 13.47
CA VAL A 22 12.12 -5.27 14.67
C VAL A 22 11.76 -3.79 14.61
N LEU A 23 12.67 -2.95 14.09
CA LEU A 23 12.41 -1.53 13.85
C LEU A 23 11.29 -1.32 12.82
N HIS A 24 11.34 -2.01 11.69
CA HIS A 24 10.28 -1.95 10.68
C HIS A 24 8.92 -2.38 11.23
N PHE A 25 8.89 -3.45 12.04
CA PHE A 25 7.66 -3.90 12.68
C PHE A 25 7.09 -2.86 13.67
N ALA A 26 7.94 -2.25 14.48
CA ALA A 26 7.53 -1.20 15.42
C ALA A 26 7.00 0.04 14.67
N GLU A 27 7.64 0.43 13.57
CA GLU A 27 7.21 1.52 12.72
C GLU A 27 5.83 1.23 12.08
N PHE A 28 5.64 0.01 11.57
CA PHE A 28 4.36 -0.44 11.01
C PHE A 28 3.22 -0.38 12.03
N LEU A 29 3.46 -0.79 13.28
CA LEU A 29 2.45 -0.70 14.34
C LEU A 29 2.08 0.75 14.67
N HIS A 30 3.08 1.65 14.71
CA HIS A 30 2.85 3.09 14.90
C HIS A 30 2.00 3.68 13.77
N GLN A 31 2.34 3.35 12.52
CA GLN A 31 1.58 3.83 11.36
C GLN A 31 0.13 3.33 11.40
N LYS A 32 -0.10 2.04 11.71
CA LYS A 32 -1.45 1.49 11.85
C LYS A 32 -2.26 2.19 12.93
N GLN A 33 -1.68 2.46 14.09
CA GLN A 33 -2.37 3.21 15.15
C GLN A 33 -2.75 4.62 14.69
N LEU A 34 -1.84 5.30 13.99
CA LEU A 34 -2.11 6.63 13.45
C LEU A 34 -3.24 6.60 12.41
N THR A 35 -3.33 5.55 11.59
CA THR A 35 -4.40 5.42 10.59
C THR A 35 -5.75 5.09 11.23
N THR A 36 -5.78 4.36 12.34
CA THR A 36 -7.03 4.03 13.06
C THR A 36 -7.65 5.21 13.81
N ILE A 37 -6.87 6.26 14.11
CA ILE A 37 -7.35 7.45 14.85
C ILE A 37 -7.89 8.54 13.92
N ALA A 38 -7.66 8.44 12.61
CA ALA A 38 -8.29 9.35 11.66
C ALA A 38 -9.80 9.00 11.58
N PRO A 39 -10.73 9.88 12.05
CA PRO A 39 -12.14 9.66 11.80
C PRO A 39 -12.32 9.70 10.28
N ALA A 40 -12.79 8.60 9.71
CA ALA A 40 -13.28 8.61 8.34
C ALA A 40 -14.29 9.77 8.22
N PRO A 41 -14.13 10.69 7.26
CA PRO A 41 -15.06 11.80 7.13
C PRO A 41 -16.45 11.22 6.97
N ALA A 42 -17.35 11.54 7.90
CA ALA A 42 -18.71 11.06 7.91
C ALA A 42 -19.38 11.51 6.61
N ILE A 43 -19.51 10.59 5.66
CA ILE A 43 -20.16 10.82 4.38
C ILE A 43 -21.64 11.07 4.70
N PRO A 44 -22.22 12.23 4.37
CA PRO A 44 -23.62 12.50 4.66
C PRO A 44 -24.52 11.52 3.87
N PRO A 45 -25.61 11.03 4.49
CA PRO A 45 -26.52 10.09 3.87
C PRO A 45 -27.18 10.76 2.66
N GLY A 46 -26.81 10.31 1.46
CA GLY A 46 -27.16 10.94 0.19
C GLY A 46 -25.98 11.07 -0.79
N THR A 47 -24.75 10.90 -0.30
CA THR A 47 -23.55 10.87 -1.16
C THR A 47 -23.23 9.43 -1.56
N LEU A 48 -23.29 9.13 -2.86
CA LEU A 48 -22.98 7.84 -3.46
C LEU A 48 -21.46 7.51 -3.43
N THR A 49 -20.77 7.87 -2.36
CA THR A 49 -19.31 7.65 -2.17
C THR A 49 -19.03 6.31 -1.52
N GLY A 50 -19.69 5.26 -2.02
CA GLY A 50 -19.39 3.85 -1.71
C GLY A 50 -18.52 3.16 -2.76
N LEU A 51 -18.02 3.90 -3.77
CA LEU A 51 -17.23 3.37 -4.88
C LEU A 51 -15.88 4.08 -5.02
N ARG A 52 -15.05 4.09 -3.97
CA ARG A 52 -13.61 4.25 -4.22
C ARG A 52 -13.08 2.97 -4.87
N GLY A 53 -13.22 2.88 -6.20
CA GLY A 53 -12.60 1.81 -6.98
C GLY A 53 -13.13 1.58 -8.40
N ILE A 54 -14.36 1.99 -8.75
CA ILE A 54 -14.98 1.60 -10.04
C ILE A 54 -15.87 2.67 -10.68
N ALA A 55 -15.46 3.94 -10.68
CA ALA A 55 -15.89 4.84 -11.75
C ALA A 55 -14.86 4.72 -12.90
N ARG A 56 -14.95 3.64 -13.68
CA ARG A 56 -14.26 3.61 -14.99
C ARG A 56 -14.97 4.61 -15.89
N GLN A 57 -14.23 5.56 -16.42
CA GLN A 57 -14.69 6.43 -17.50
C GLN A 57 -15.11 5.51 -18.67
N PRO A 58 -16.32 5.64 -19.23
CA PRO A 58 -16.81 4.74 -20.30
C PRO A 58 -16.11 4.94 -21.66
N GLY A 59 -14.83 5.28 -21.66
CA GLY A 59 -14.00 5.47 -22.86
C GLY A 59 -12.53 5.08 -22.72
N ASP A 60 -12.06 4.61 -21.56
CA ASP A 60 -10.62 4.38 -21.30
C ASP A 60 -10.19 2.91 -21.26
N THR A 61 -11.02 1.98 -21.76
CA THR A 61 -10.52 0.64 -22.08
C THR A 61 -10.03 0.65 -23.52
N ARG A 62 -8.74 0.98 -23.69
CA ARG A 62 -8.02 0.76 -24.94
C ARG A 62 -8.24 -0.68 -25.39
N SER A 63 -8.68 -0.90 -26.62
CA SER A 63 -9.00 -2.25 -27.08
C SER A 63 -7.73 -3.08 -27.20
N ASP A 64 -7.85 -4.41 -27.11
CA ASP A 64 -6.72 -5.32 -27.34
C ASP A 64 -6.08 -5.10 -28.72
N GLU A 65 -6.89 -4.71 -29.71
CA GLU A 65 -6.44 -4.40 -31.07
C GLU A 65 -5.57 -3.13 -31.10
N GLU A 66 -5.94 -2.09 -30.35
CA GLU A 66 -5.14 -0.87 -30.22
C GLU A 66 -3.83 -1.12 -29.45
N LEU A 67 -3.86 -1.96 -28.42
CA LEU A 67 -2.67 -2.38 -27.69
C LEU A 67 -1.71 -3.19 -28.57
N GLN A 68 -2.25 -4.05 -29.44
CA GLN A 68 -1.45 -4.87 -30.33
C GLN A 68 -0.78 -4.03 -31.42
N ALA A 69 -1.50 -3.05 -31.99
CA ALA A 69 -0.96 -2.11 -32.97
C ALA A 69 0.21 -1.29 -32.40
N ASP A 70 0.02 -0.71 -31.21
CA ASP A 70 1.07 0.04 -30.50
C ASP A 70 2.31 -0.83 -30.23
N TYR A 71 2.09 -2.10 -29.85
CA TYR A 71 3.18 -3.03 -29.56
C TYR A 71 3.97 -3.40 -30.83
N THR A 72 3.29 -3.59 -31.97
CA THR A 72 3.94 -3.84 -33.26
C THR A 72 4.75 -2.64 -33.75
N ASP A 73 4.24 -1.42 -33.57
CA ASP A 73 4.96 -0.19 -33.93
C ASP A 73 6.21 -0.01 -33.06
N TYR A 74 6.10 -0.28 -31.75
CA TYR A 74 7.25 -0.25 -30.85
C TYR A 74 8.34 -1.23 -31.26
N LEU A 75 7.99 -2.46 -31.64
CA LEU A 75 8.96 -3.45 -32.08
C LEU A 75 9.66 -3.04 -33.38
N THR A 76 8.93 -2.41 -34.30
CA THR A 76 9.46 -1.94 -35.59
C THR A 76 10.39 -0.73 -35.43
N GLN A 77 10.16 0.13 -34.43
CA GLN A 77 11.09 1.24 -34.14
C GLN A 77 12.35 0.79 -33.41
N LYS A 78 12.29 -0.33 -32.67
CA LYS A 78 13.39 -0.79 -31.81
C LYS A 78 14.41 -1.67 -32.55
N TYR A 79 14.00 -2.35 -33.61
CA TYR A 79 14.82 -3.29 -34.38
C TYR A 79 14.85 -2.91 -35.86
#